data_AF-A0A4R3Z967-F1
#
_entry.id   AF-A0A4R3Z967-F1
#
_cell.length_a   1.000
_cell.length_b   1.000
_cell.length_c   1.000
_cell.angle_alpha   90.00
_cell.angle_beta   90.00
_cell.angle_gamma   90.00
#
_symmetry.space_group_name_H-M   'P 1'
#
loop_
_entity.id
_entity.type
_entity.pdbx_description
1 polymer ?
#
loop_
_entity_poly.entity_id
_entity_poly.type
_entity_poly.pdbx_seq_one_letter_code
_entity_poly.pdbx_strand_id
1 'polypeptide(L)'
;MNKHNMENIKDSYFVFKTLAQTNIQELFQYHSRKYYTFDITKLHKHENNTYLPIDLKDWTSFEDVLKVLYRLTNPSSGRPGFSITTMIKGYDLSQQQHFVFIGQFINGKHTVLGYYEDGVEMYYDKRNEVLYLSGDVKPEAYQKIGRM
;
A
#
# COMPACT_ATOMS: atom_id res chain seq x y z
N MET A 1 -8.15 19.47 2.26
CA MET A 1 -7.24 18.37 1.89
C MET A 1 -6.35 18.88 0.76
N ASN A 2 -5.04 18.82 0.98
CA ASN A 2 -4.06 19.28 -0.01
C ASN A 2 -3.54 18.07 -0.79
N LYS A 3 -3.29 18.24 -2.09
CA LYS A 3 -2.62 17.22 -2.88
C LYS A 3 -1.26 16.93 -2.24
N HIS A 4 -0.96 15.65 -2.06
CA HIS A 4 0.29 15.18 -1.46
C HIS A 4 1.01 14.28 -2.45
N ASN A 5 2.27 14.59 -2.72
CA ASN A 5 3.11 13.76 -3.59
C ASN A 5 4.17 13.06 -2.74
N MET A 6 4.35 11.76 -2.95
CA MET A 6 5.41 10.98 -2.31
C MET A 6 6.41 10.53 -3.35
N GLU A 7 7.54 11.22 -3.43
CA GLU A 7 8.54 11.02 -4.50
C GLU A 7 9.88 10.49 -3.96
N ASN A 8 10.12 10.63 -2.65
CA ASN A 8 11.39 10.26 -2.02
C ASN A 8 11.14 9.33 -0.83
N ILE A 9 11.02 8.04 -1.11
CA ILE A 9 10.78 7.02 -0.09
C ILE A 9 11.96 6.05 0.02
N LYS A 10 12.18 5.50 1.20
CA LYS A 10 13.12 4.41 1.45
C LYS A 10 12.48 3.33 2.31
N ASP A 11 13.16 2.19 2.41
CA ASP A 11 12.77 1.07 3.28
C ASP A 11 11.26 0.72 3.13
N SER A 12 10.78 0.80 1.89
CA SER A 12 9.36 0.74 1.55
C SER A 12 9.01 -0.63 0.98
N TYR A 13 7.92 -1.22 1.46
CA TYR A 13 7.54 -2.58 1.14
C TYR A 13 6.02 -2.73 1.04
N PHE A 14 5.57 -3.57 0.11
CA PHE A 14 4.32 -4.30 0.32
C PHE A 14 4.57 -5.39 1.36
N VAL A 15 3.70 -5.48 2.36
CA VAL A 15 3.72 -6.49 3.41
C VAL A 15 2.49 -7.37 3.26
N PHE A 16 2.68 -8.58 2.75
CA PHE A 16 1.62 -9.57 2.54
C PHE A 16 1.52 -10.48 3.77
N LYS A 17 0.30 -10.60 4.33
CA LYS A 17 0.02 -11.49 5.47
C LYS A 17 -0.19 -12.93 5.03
N THR A 18 0.80 -13.48 4.33
CA THR A 18 0.84 -14.87 3.89
C THR A 18 2.25 -15.23 3.45
N LEU A 19 2.58 -16.53 3.50
CA LEU A 19 3.82 -17.10 2.98
C LEU A 19 3.66 -17.67 1.55
N ALA A 20 2.44 -17.62 0.99
CA ALA A 20 2.12 -18.16 -0.33
C ALA A 20 2.61 -17.24 -1.46
N GLN A 21 3.91 -17.29 -1.76
CA GLN A 21 4.55 -16.45 -2.78
C GLN A 21 3.94 -16.61 -4.18
N THR A 22 3.50 -17.81 -4.58
CA THR A 22 2.83 -18.04 -5.86
C THR A 22 1.53 -17.23 -5.97
N ASN A 23 0.70 -17.27 -4.92
CA ASN A 23 -0.54 -16.48 -4.88
C ASN A 23 -0.26 -14.97 -4.91
N ILE A 24 0.79 -14.53 -4.19
CA ILE A 24 1.23 -13.13 -4.23
C ILE A 24 1.62 -12.76 -5.66
N GLN A 25 2.49 -13.55 -6.31
CA GLN A 25 2.93 -13.31 -7.67
C GLN A 25 1.75 -13.17 -8.64
N GLU A 26 0.85 -14.15 -8.65
CA GLU A 26 -0.28 -14.18 -9.59
C GLU A 26 -1.18 -12.94 -9.42
N LEU A 27 -1.55 -12.61 -8.18
CA LEU A 27 -2.41 -11.46 -7.89
C LEU A 27 -1.70 -10.14 -8.14
N PHE A 28 -0.44 -10.02 -7.74
CA PHE A 28 0.33 -8.80 -7.94
C PHE A 28 0.52 -8.53 -9.41
N GLN A 29 0.99 -9.51 -10.19
CA GLN A 29 1.16 -9.40 -11.64
C GLN A 29 -0.16 -9.02 -12.33
N TYR A 30 -1.26 -9.66 -11.95
CA TYR A 30 -2.57 -9.36 -12.54
C TYR A 30 -2.96 -7.88 -12.35
N HIS A 31 -2.73 -7.33 -11.16
CA HIS A 31 -3.11 -5.96 -10.82
C HIS A 31 -2.05 -4.89 -11.18
N SER A 32 -0.78 -5.28 -11.32
CA SER A 32 0.35 -4.37 -11.53
C SER A 32 0.88 -4.34 -12.96
N ARG A 33 0.45 -5.24 -13.87
CA ARG A 33 1.03 -5.42 -15.22
C ARG A 33 1.23 -4.15 -16.06
N LYS A 34 0.50 -3.06 -15.77
CA LYS A 34 0.61 -1.78 -16.49
C LYS A 34 1.65 -0.83 -15.88
N TYR A 35 2.06 -1.08 -14.65
CA TYR A 35 2.80 -0.14 -13.79
C TYR A 35 4.13 -0.72 -13.32
N TYR A 36 4.24 -2.06 -13.25
CA TYR A 36 5.37 -2.75 -12.64
C TYR A 36 5.59 -4.13 -13.27
N THR A 37 6.85 -4.42 -13.61
CA THR A 37 7.29 -5.74 -14.04
C THR A 37 7.71 -6.55 -12.82
N PHE A 38 6.90 -7.54 -12.47
CA PHE A 38 7.11 -8.33 -11.27
C PHE A 38 8.28 -9.30 -11.39
N ASP A 39 9.15 -9.28 -10.38
CA ASP A 39 10.25 -10.22 -10.20
C ASP A 39 10.07 -10.98 -8.88
N ILE A 40 9.84 -12.28 -8.97
CA ILE A 40 9.62 -13.15 -7.81
C ILE A 40 10.83 -13.20 -6.88
N THR A 41 12.05 -12.99 -7.40
CA THR A 41 13.29 -13.05 -6.59
C THR A 41 13.39 -11.90 -5.59
N LYS A 42 12.64 -10.81 -5.81
CA LYS A 42 12.52 -9.69 -4.87
C LYS A 42 11.62 -10.03 -3.66
N LEU A 43 10.85 -11.10 -3.71
CA LEU A 43 10.04 -11.53 -2.56
C LEU A 43 10.90 -12.19 -1.49
N HIS A 44 10.82 -11.65 -0.28
CA HIS A 44 11.47 -12.22 0.90
C HIS A 44 10.44 -12.58 1.97
N LYS A 45 10.65 -13.71 2.64
CA LYS A 45 9.83 -14.13 3.77
C LYS A 45 10.50 -13.70 5.06
N HIS A 46 9.70 -13.17 5.98
CA HIS A 46 10.15 -12.90 7.34
C HIS A 46 8.99 -13.14 8.29
N GLU A 47 9.22 -13.96 9.32
CA GLU A 47 8.18 -14.46 10.23
C GLU A 47 6.99 -15.08 9.45
N ASN A 48 5.78 -14.54 9.62
CA ASN A 48 4.55 -14.99 8.98
C ASN A 48 4.14 -14.16 7.76
N ASN A 49 5.03 -13.28 7.29
CA ASN A 49 4.77 -12.34 6.22
C ASN A 49 5.71 -12.55 5.03
N THR A 50 5.24 -12.17 3.85
CA THR A 50 6.09 -12.01 2.66
C THR A 50 6.16 -10.53 2.34
N TYR A 51 7.33 -10.07 1.91
CA TYR A 51 7.61 -8.67 1.64
C TYR A 51 8.08 -8.51 0.20
N LEU A 52 7.60 -7.46 -0.47
CA LEU A 52 8.09 -7.03 -1.78
C LEU A 52 8.60 -5.59 -1.64
N PRO A 53 9.89 -5.31 -1.89
CA PRO A 53 10.43 -3.96 -1.85
C PRO A 53 9.80 -3.07 -2.92
N ILE A 54 9.64 -1.80 -2.58
CA ILE A 54 9.15 -0.73 -3.46
C ILE A 54 10.32 0.21 -3.71
N ASP A 55 10.92 0.11 -4.89
CA ASP A 55 11.83 1.12 -5.43
C ASP A 55 11.09 1.92 -6.48
N LEU A 56 10.83 3.21 -6.25
CA LEU A 56 10.08 4.06 -7.18
C LEU A 56 10.71 4.15 -8.57
N LYS A 57 11.98 3.77 -8.77
CA LYS A 57 12.58 3.65 -10.11
C LYS A 57 11.96 2.55 -10.96
N ASP A 58 11.39 1.53 -10.32
CA ASP A 58 10.67 0.44 -10.98
C ASP A 58 9.19 0.80 -11.26
N TRP A 59 8.73 1.97 -10.81
CA TRP A 59 7.35 2.42 -10.89
C TRP A 59 7.23 3.75 -11.64
N THR A 60 6.05 4.03 -12.18
CA THR A 60 5.76 5.32 -12.82
C THR A 60 5.44 6.42 -11.82
N SER A 61 4.84 6.08 -10.68
CA SER A 61 4.52 7.01 -9.59
C SER A 61 4.19 6.23 -8.30
N PHE A 62 4.20 6.91 -7.15
CA PHE A 62 3.72 6.30 -5.91
C PHE A 62 2.20 6.08 -5.94
N GLU A 63 1.44 6.92 -6.63
CA GLU A 63 0.00 6.72 -6.83
C GLU A 63 -0.29 5.39 -7.54
N ASP A 64 0.58 4.92 -8.45
CA ASP A 64 0.42 3.61 -9.09
C ASP A 64 0.66 2.47 -8.09
N VAL A 65 1.57 2.63 -7.13
CA VAL A 65 1.73 1.71 -5.99
C VAL A 65 0.41 1.65 -5.19
N LEU A 66 -0.21 2.80 -4.91
CA LEU A 66 -1.49 2.87 -4.20
C LEU A 66 -2.66 2.28 -5.00
N LYS A 67 -2.65 2.41 -6.33
CA LYS A 67 -3.62 1.72 -7.21
C LYS A 67 -3.50 0.21 -7.08
N VAL A 68 -2.28 -0.31 -7.08
CA VAL A 68 -2.03 -1.75 -6.92
C VAL A 68 -2.48 -2.21 -5.53
N LEU A 69 -2.16 -1.46 -4.46
CA LEU A 69 -2.67 -1.74 -3.11
C LEU A 69 -4.20 -1.79 -3.09
N TYR A 70 -4.86 -0.79 -3.66
CA TYR A 70 -6.33 -0.73 -3.72
C TYR A 70 -6.90 -1.97 -4.41
N ARG A 71 -6.30 -2.42 -5.51
CA ARG A 71 -6.77 -3.58 -6.25
C ARG A 71 -6.53 -4.90 -5.50
N LEU A 72 -5.38 -5.04 -4.85
CA LEU A 72 -5.01 -6.21 -4.07
C LEU A 72 -5.90 -6.39 -2.84
N THR A 73 -6.33 -5.30 -2.21
CA THR A 73 -7.12 -5.34 -0.97
C THR A 73 -8.63 -5.31 -1.21
N ASN A 74 -9.06 -5.07 -2.44
CA ASN A 74 -10.48 -4.95 -2.78
C ASN A 74 -11.06 -6.25 -3.40
N PRO A 75 -11.90 -7.00 -2.67
CA PRO A 75 -12.52 -8.24 -3.15
C PRO A 75 -13.60 -8.06 -4.24
N SER A 76 -13.93 -6.82 -4.63
CA SER A 76 -15.14 -6.51 -5.44
C SER A 76 -15.12 -6.91 -6.92
N SER A 77 -14.32 -7.90 -7.33
CA SER A 77 -14.49 -8.57 -8.64
C SER A 77 -15.44 -9.78 -8.61
N GLY A 78 -16.11 -10.06 -7.48
CA GLY A 78 -17.10 -11.13 -7.37
C GLY A 78 -16.53 -12.54 -7.50
N ARG A 79 -15.19 -12.67 -7.52
CA ARG A 79 -14.47 -13.93 -7.59
C ARG A 79 -13.69 -14.13 -6.30
N PRO A 80 -14.06 -15.12 -5.47
CA PRO A 80 -13.24 -15.54 -4.34
C PRO A 80 -11.79 -15.79 -4.82
N GLY A 81 -10.81 -15.23 -4.12
CA GLY A 81 -9.37 -15.41 -4.42
C GLY A 81 -8.67 -14.27 -5.16
N PHE A 82 -9.36 -13.18 -5.54
CA PHE A 82 -8.74 -12.04 -6.25
C PHE A 82 -8.20 -10.90 -5.36
N SER A 83 -8.30 -11.08 -4.04
CA SER A 83 -7.77 -10.13 -3.04
C SER A 83 -6.85 -10.84 -2.05
N ILE A 84 -5.91 -10.09 -1.50
CA ILE A 84 -4.93 -10.54 -0.53
C ILE A 84 -4.84 -9.51 0.60
N THR A 85 -4.69 -10.00 1.83
CA THR A 85 -4.42 -9.12 2.97
C THR A 85 -3.00 -8.57 2.83
N THR A 86 -2.90 -7.28 2.54
CA THR A 86 -1.63 -6.59 2.33
C THR A 86 -1.72 -5.13 2.76
N MET A 87 -0.56 -4.54 3.05
CA MET A 87 -0.37 -3.14 3.41
C MET A 87 0.94 -2.65 2.82
N ILE A 88 1.13 -1.34 2.80
CA ILE A 88 2.44 -0.74 2.48
C ILE A 88 3.01 -0.14 3.75
N LYS A 89 4.29 -0.39 4.04
CA LYS A 89 5.06 0.31 5.08
C LYS A 89 6.26 0.97 4.42
N GLY A 90 6.73 2.10 4.94
CA GLY A 90 7.91 2.77 4.41
C GLY A 90 8.35 3.97 5.23
N TYR A 91 9.32 4.72 4.70
CA TYR A 91 9.79 5.97 5.26
C TYR A 91 9.82 7.05 4.17
N ASP A 92 9.16 8.17 4.41
CA ASP A 92 9.20 9.34 3.54
C ASP A 92 10.37 10.23 3.96
N LEU A 93 11.35 10.40 3.08
CA LEU A 93 12.55 11.19 3.33
C LEU A 93 12.27 12.69 3.35
N SER A 94 11.23 13.15 2.63
CA SER A 94 10.86 14.56 2.59
C SER A 94 10.17 14.98 3.89
N GLN A 95 9.33 14.09 4.46
CA GLN A 95 8.66 14.33 5.74
C GLN A 95 9.49 13.87 6.95
N GLN A 96 10.53 13.06 6.72
CA GLN A 96 11.35 12.41 7.75
C GLN A 96 10.56 11.53 8.72
N GLN A 97 9.53 10.83 8.21
CA GLN A 97 8.61 10.06 9.02
C GLN A 97 8.30 8.70 8.39
N HIS A 98 8.04 7.71 9.23
CA HIS A 98 7.47 6.46 8.77
C HIS A 98 6.02 6.62 8.34
N PHE A 99 5.60 5.80 7.37
CA PHE A 99 4.22 5.75 6.91
C PHE A 99 3.72 4.31 6.77
N VAL A 100 2.41 4.17 6.84
CA VAL A 100 1.70 2.93 6.52
C VAL A 100 0.47 3.22 5.68
N PHE A 101 0.16 2.36 4.69
CA PHE A 101 -1.09 2.38 3.94
C PHE A 101 -1.82 1.05 4.01
N ILE A 102 -3.14 1.10 4.15
CA ILE A 102 -4.02 -0.07 4.20
C ILE A 102 -5.23 0.11 3.28
N GLY A 103 -5.72 -0.99 2.71
CA GLY A 103 -7.05 -1.06 2.12
C GLY A 103 -8.09 -1.44 3.17
N GLN A 104 -9.22 -0.73 3.22
CA GLN A 104 -10.32 -1.05 4.12
C GLN A 104 -11.68 -0.60 3.56
N PHE A 105 -12.77 -1.10 4.15
CA PHE A 105 -14.12 -0.70 3.80
C PHE A 105 -14.66 0.33 4.79
N ILE A 106 -15.01 1.51 4.30
CA ILE A 106 -15.66 2.58 5.07
C ILE A 106 -17.02 2.84 4.43
N ASN A 107 -18.10 2.70 5.21
CA ASN A 107 -19.48 2.89 4.74
C ASN A 107 -19.79 2.07 3.47
N GLY A 108 -19.33 0.81 3.44
CA GLY A 108 -19.53 -0.10 2.30
C GLY A 108 -18.67 0.18 1.07
N LYS A 109 -17.77 1.18 1.10
CA LYS A 109 -16.87 1.51 0.00
C LYS A 109 -15.43 1.15 0.37
N HIS A 110 -14.77 0.41 -0.51
CA HIS A 110 -13.34 0.15 -0.38
C HIS A 110 -12.55 1.45 -0.59
N THR A 111 -11.58 1.71 0.27
CA THR A 111 -10.70 2.88 0.21
C THR A 111 -9.28 2.49 0.64
N VAL A 112 -8.29 3.29 0.24
CA VAL A 112 -6.92 3.19 0.75
C VAL A 112 -6.65 4.41 1.61
N LEU A 113 -6.35 4.16 2.89
CA LEU A 113 -5.91 5.19 3.83
C LEU A 113 -4.44 4.97 4.18
N GLY A 114 -3.73 6.07 4.39
CA GLY A 114 -2.40 6.07 4.96
C GLY A 114 -2.31 6.89 6.23
N TYR A 115 -1.24 6.65 6.98
CA TYR A 115 -0.93 7.40 8.20
C TYR A 115 0.58 7.60 8.27
N TYR A 116 1.00 8.82 8.60
CA TYR A 116 2.34 9.05 9.14
C TYR A 116 2.42 8.67 10.63
N GLU A 117 3.62 8.53 11.14
CA GLU A 117 3.89 8.16 12.54
C GLU A 117 3.32 9.15 13.56
N ASP A 118 3.27 10.44 13.21
CA ASP A 118 2.63 11.50 14.00
C ASP A 118 1.09 11.39 14.01
N GLY A 119 0.53 10.53 13.16
CA GLY A 119 -0.90 10.28 13.02
C GLY A 119 -1.58 11.05 11.91
N VAL A 120 -0.88 11.90 11.16
CA VAL A 120 -1.48 12.63 10.03
C VAL A 120 -2.04 11.64 9.01
N GLU A 121 -3.34 11.74 8.75
CA GLU A 121 -4.03 10.84 7.83
C GLU A 121 -3.80 11.25 6.37
N MET A 122 -3.58 10.25 5.52
CA MET A 122 -3.50 10.36 4.08
C MET A 122 -4.67 9.61 3.44
N TYR A 123 -5.28 10.21 2.42
CA TYR A 123 -6.42 9.65 1.72
C TYR A 123 -6.12 9.50 0.23
N TYR A 124 -6.19 8.27 -0.28
CA TYR A 124 -6.07 8.02 -1.71
C TYR A 124 -7.44 8.08 -2.40
N ASP A 125 -7.67 9.11 -3.21
CA ASP A 125 -8.84 9.21 -4.04
C ASP A 125 -8.68 8.35 -5.29
N LYS A 126 -9.35 7.20 -5.29
CA LYS A 126 -9.29 6.26 -6.42
C LYS A 126 -9.89 6.82 -7.72
N ARG A 127 -10.81 7.78 -7.66
CA ARG A 127 -11.48 8.34 -8.86
C ARG A 127 -10.56 9.29 -9.61
N ASN A 128 -9.93 10.18 -8.88
CA ASN A 128 -8.99 11.16 -9.42
C ASN A 128 -7.56 10.63 -9.48
N GLU A 129 -7.30 9.49 -8.85
CA GLU A 129 -5.99 8.86 -8.73
C GLU A 129 -4.96 9.76 -8.05
N VAL A 130 -5.40 10.50 -7.02
CA VAL A 130 -4.61 11.49 -6.29
C VAL A 130 -4.54 11.12 -4.82
N LEU A 131 -3.35 11.27 -4.24
CA LEU A 131 -3.15 11.22 -2.80
C LEU A 131 -3.36 12.60 -2.18
N TYR A 132 -4.12 12.64 -1.09
CA TYR A 132 -4.37 13.85 -0.32
C TYR A 132 -3.84 13.69 1.10
N LEU A 133 -3.27 14.77 1.63
CA LEU A 133 -2.97 14.89 3.06
C LEU A 133 -4.19 15.50 3.76
N SER A 134 -4.68 14.83 4.80
CA SER A 134 -5.66 15.38 5.72
C SER A 134 -4.96 16.33 6.71
N GLY A 135 -5.72 17.30 7.22
CA GLY A 135 -5.32 18.04 8.41
C GLY A 135 -5.63 17.29 9.71
N ASP A 136 -6.35 16.17 9.62
CA ASP A 136 -6.75 15.37 10.77
C ASP A 136 -5.60 14.46 11.24
N VAL A 137 -5.38 14.43 12.55
CA VAL A 137 -4.35 13.63 13.20
C VAL A 137 -4.99 12.51 14.02
N LYS A 138 -4.59 11.26 13.76
CA LYS A 138 -5.07 10.05 14.43
C LYS A 138 -3.89 9.17 14.86
N PRO A 139 -3.15 9.54 15.93
CA PRO A 139 -1.89 8.87 16.31
C PRO A 139 -2.06 7.37 16.59
N GLU A 140 -3.20 7.00 17.16
CA GLU A 140 -3.50 5.60 17.49
C GLU A 140 -3.66 4.70 16.26
N ALA A 141 -4.06 5.25 15.11
CA ALA A 141 -4.24 4.49 13.89
C ALA A 141 -2.89 3.93 13.40
N TYR A 142 -1.85 4.77 13.39
CA TYR A 142 -0.50 4.35 13.00
C TYR A 142 0.01 3.24 13.93
N GLN A 143 -0.09 3.41 15.26
CA GLN A 143 0.41 2.41 16.21
C GLN A 143 -0.32 1.07 16.09
N LYS A 144 -1.63 1.09 15.89
CA LYS A 144 -2.45 -0.11 15.75
C LYS A 144 -2.11 -0.90 14.49
N ILE A 145 -1.88 -0.21 13.37
CA ILE A 145 -1.55 -0.84 12.08
C ILE A 145 -0.06 -1.20 12.00
N GLY A 146 0.82 -0.39 12.59
CA GLY A 146 2.26 -0.65 12.61
C GLY A 146 2.63 -1.96 13.30
N ARG A 147 1.86 -2.36 14.33
CA ARG A 147 1.99 -3.63 15.07
C ARG A 147 1.31 -4.83 14.40
N MET A 148 0.49 -4.61 13.38
CA MET A 148 -0.15 -5.64 12.56
C MET A 148 0.82 -6.21 11.52
#